data_AF-A0A530QQM6-F1
#
_entry.id   AF-A0A530QQM6-F1
#
_cell.length_a   1.000
_cell.length_b   1.000
_cell.length_c   1.000
_cell.angle_alpha   90.00
_cell.angle_beta   90.00
_cell.angle_gamma   90.00
#
_symmetry.space_group_name_H-M   'P 1'
#
loop_
_entity.id
_entity.type
_entity.pdbx_description
1 polymer ?
#
loop_
_entity_poly.entity_id
_entity_poly.type
_entity_poly.pdbx_seq_one_letter_code
_entity_poly.pdbx_strand_id
1 'polypeptide(L)' 'MADDADVIIVGAALAGLVAAAELAEAGKKIVVVDQEPVQSLGGI' A
#
# COMPACT_ATOMS: atom_id res chain seq x y z
N MET A 1 15.87 -0.04 3.25
CA MET A 1 15.59 1.24 3.92
C MET A 1 14.37 1.00 4.77
N ALA A 2 14.54 0.89 6.09
CA ALA A 2 13.39 0.85 6.99
C ALA A 2 13.07 2.31 7.31
N ASP A 3 12.32 2.94 6.42
CA ASP A 3 11.62 4.15 6.79
C ASP A 3 10.60 3.76 7.87
N ASP A 4 10.55 4.49 8.99
CA ASP A 4 9.50 4.27 9.99
C ASP A 4 8.14 4.38 9.30
N ALA A 5 7.33 3.32 9.31
CA ALA A 5 5.99 3.29 8.76
C ALA A 5 5.01 3.00 9.89
N ASP A 6 3.90 3.71 9.93
CA ASP A 6 2.81 3.42 10.87
C ASP A 6 2.09 2.13 10.46
N VAL A 7 2.00 1.86 9.14
CA VAL A 7 1.31 0.69 8.57
C VAL A 7 2.06 0.17 7.34
N ILE A 8 2.17 -1.16 7.25
CA ILE A 8 2.61 -1.88 6.06
C ILE A 8 1.42 -2.64 5.46
N ILE A 9 1.14 -2.41 4.19
CA ILE A 9 0.09 -3.11 3.43
C ILE A 9 0.76 -4.10 2.48
N VAL A 10 0.37 -5.37 2.58
CA VAL A 10 0.88 -6.44 1.71
C VAL A 10 -0.17 -6.74 0.65
N GLY A 11 0.17 -6.49 -0.61
CA GLY A 11 -0.72 -6.59 -1.76
C GLY A 11 -1.28 -5.24 -2.21
N ALA A 12 -1.07 -4.91 -3.48
CA ALA A 12 -1.51 -3.70 -4.16
C ALA A 12 -2.70 -3.95 -5.10
N ALA A 13 -3.54 -4.94 -4.77
CA ALA A 13 -4.87 -5.11 -5.34
C ALA A 13 -5.81 -3.98 -4.85
N LEU A 14 -6.99 -3.87 -5.45
CA LEU A 14 -7.95 -2.80 -5.16
C LEU A 14 -8.21 -2.59 -3.66
N ALA A 15 -8.44 -3.66 -2.90
CA ALA A 15 -8.68 -3.55 -1.45
C ALA A 15 -7.49 -2.96 -0.68
N GLY A 16 -6.26 -3.35 -1.05
CA GLY A 16 -5.04 -2.81 -0.44
C GLY A 16 -4.85 -1.33 -0.77
N LEU A 17 -5.16 -0.91 -2.01
CA LEU A 17 -5.07 0.48 -2.43
C LEU A 17 -6.16 1.37 -1.79
N VAL A 18 -7.37 0.85 -1.57
CA VAL A 18 -8.42 1.55 -0.82
C VAL A 18 -7.98 1.76 0.62
N ALA A 19 -7.47 0.72 1.29
CA ALA A 19 -6.94 0.84 2.64
C ALA A 19 -5.78 1.84 2.72
N ALA A 20 -4.89 1.84 1.72
CA ALA A 20 -3.81 2.81 1.62
C ALA A 20 -4.35 4.25 1.52
N ALA A 21 -5.37 4.49 0.69
CA ALA A 21 -5.97 5.81 0.55
C ALA A 21 -6.60 6.31 1.86
N GLU A 22 -7.38 5.48 2.55
CA GLU A 22 -8.01 5.85 3.82
C GLU A 22 -6.97 6.14 4.93
N LEU A 23 -5.91 5.33 5.02
CA LEU A 23 -4.84 5.53 5.99
C LEU A 23 -4.01 6.78 5.69
N ALA A 24 -3.76 7.07 4.40
CA ALA A 24 -3.10 8.30 3.98
C ALA A 24 -3.93 9.54 4.35
N GLU A 25 -5.25 9.50 4.11
CA GLU A 25 -6.17 10.57 4.50
C GLU A 25 -6.21 10.77 6.02
N ALA A 26 -6.08 9.68 6.79
CA ALA A 26 -5.92 9.71 8.24
C ALA A 26 -4.53 10.17 8.73
N GLY A 27 -3.62 10.57 7.82
CA GLY A 27 -2.30 11.11 8.14
C GLY A 27 -1.26 10.06 8.54
N LYS A 28 -1.46 8.78 8.16
CA LYS A 28 -0.50 7.70 8.45
C LYS A 28 0.60 7.63 7.40
N LYS A 29 1.83 7.35 7.83
CA LYS A 29 2.93 6.99 6.94
C LYS A 29 2.82 5.52 6.59
N ILE A 30 2.55 5.25 5.31
CA ILE A 30 2.24 3.91 4.80
C ILE A 30 3.31 3.44 3.82
N VAL A 31 3.59 2.13 3.86
CA VAL A 31 4.38 1.42 2.86
C VAL A 31 3.51 0.30 2.29
N VAL A 32 3.32 0.30 0.97
CA VAL A 32 2.67 -0.81 0.25
C VAL A 32 3.75 -1.66 -0.39
N VAL A 33 3.70 -2.97 -0.17
CA VAL A 33 4.58 -3.93 -0.81
C VAL A 33 3.75 -4.92 -1.62
N ASP A 34 4.21 -5.18 -2.84
CA ASP A 34 3.68 -6.23 -3.69
C ASP A 34 4.85 -6.96 -4.34
N GLN A 35 4.70 -8.26 -4.55
CA GLN A 35 5.67 -9.05 -5.28
C GLN A 35 5.52 -8.87 -6.79
N GLU A 36 4.31 -8.53 -7.25
CA GLU A 36 4.01 -8.30 -8.64
C GLU A 36 4.60 -6.98 -9.13
N PRO A 37 4.97 -6.90 -10.42
CA PRO A 37 5.60 -5.71 -10.96
C PRO A 37 4.54 -4.62 -11.23
N VAL A 38 4.94 -3.35 -11.29
CA VAL A 38 4.04 -2.18 -11.26
C VAL A 38 2.89 -2.16 -12.29
N GLN A 39 3.03 -2.79 -13.45
CA GLN A 39 1.94 -2.93 -14.44
C GLN A 39 0.75 -3.77 -13.96
N SER A 40 0.91 -4.55 -12.89
CA SER A 40 -0.13 -5.37 -12.28
C SER A 40 -0.79 -4.69 -11.06
N LEU A 41 -0.50 -3.40 -10.83
CA LEU A 41 -1.18 -2.61 -9.80
C LEU A 41 -2.70 -2.66 -10.01
N GLY A 42 -3.43 -2.87 -8.92
CA GLY A 42 -4.88 -3.08 -8.94
C GLY A 42 -5.29 -4.56 -9.01
N GLY A 43 -4.35 -5.49 -9.24
CA GLY A 43 -4.57 -6.93 -9.21
C GLY A 43 -5.06 -7.54 -10.53
N ILE A 44 -4.67 -6.94 -11.65
CA ILE A 44 -4.98 -7.39 -13.03
C ILE A 44 -3.74 -7.75 -13.83
#